data_AF-A0A7C1KT13-F1
#
_entry.id   AF-A0A7C1KT13-F1
#
_cell.length_a   1.000
_cell.length_b   1.000
_cell.length_c   1.000
_cell.angle_alpha   90.00
_cell.angle_beta   90.00
_cell.angle_gamma   90.00
#
_symmetry.space_group_name_H-M   'P 1'
#
loop_
_entity.id
_entity.type
_entity.pdbx_description
1 polymer ?
#
loop_
_entity_poly.entity_id
_entity_poly.type
_entity_poly.pdbx_seq_one_letter_code
_entity_poly.pdbx_strand_id
1 'polypeptide(L)' 'MKEHTVILQPSGRRGKVPEGTTILEAARRLGVGIEAVCGEKMVCGKCRV' A
#
# COMPACT_ATOMS: atom_id res chain seq x y z
N MET A 1 10.78 -8.12 -14.45
CA MET A 1 10.27 -7.31 -13.31
C MET A 1 9.54 -8.27 -12.38
N LYS A 2 9.94 -8.37 -11.11
CA LYS A 2 9.35 -9.31 -10.15
C LYS A 2 8.07 -8.68 -9.57
N GLU A 3 7.05 -9.49 -9.33
CA GLU A 3 5.77 -9.05 -8.78
C GLU A 3 5.47 -9.79 -7.48
N HIS A 4 4.76 -9.12 -6.56
CA HIS A 4 4.26 -9.68 -5.32
C HIS A 4 2.73 -9.62 -5.30
N THR A 5 2.10 -10.65 -4.75
CA THR A 5 0.66 -10.61 -4.47
C THR A 5 0.44 -10.01 -3.09
N VAL A 6 -0.36 -8.95 -3.02
CA VAL A 6 -0.71 -8.27 -1.78
C VAL A 6 -2.21 -8.35 -1.55
N ILE A 7 -2.61 -8.54 -0.30
CA ILE A 7 -4.01 -8.56 0.13
C ILE A 7 -4.15 -7.57 1.29
N LEU A 8 -5.04 -6.59 1.13
CA LEU A 8 -5.28 -5.55 2.12
C LEU A 8 -6.52 -5.88 2.95
N GLN A 9 -6.28 -6.27 4.19
CA GLN A 9 -7.32 -6.55 5.17
C GLN A 9 -7.67 -5.28 5.97
N PRO A 10 -8.93 -5.14 6.44
CA PRO A 10 -10.05 -6.08 6.33
C PRO A 10 -10.80 -6.01 4.99
N SER A 11 -10.45 -5.08 4.09
CA SER A 11 -11.20 -4.85 2.85
C SER A 11 -11.22 -6.03 1.86
N GLY A 12 -10.33 -7.01 2.04
CA GLY A 12 -10.19 -8.17 1.16
C GLY A 12 -9.65 -7.85 -0.25
N ARG A 13 -9.31 -6.59 -0.53
CA ARG A 13 -8.81 -6.18 -1.84
C ARG A 13 -7.44 -6.78 -2.09
N ARG A 14 -7.27 -7.36 -3.28
CA ARG A 14 -6.08 -8.12 -3.65
C ARG A 14 -5.58 -7.72 -5.02
N GLY A 15 -4.29 -7.81 -5.24
CA GLY A 15 -3.70 -7.68 -6.58
C GLY A 15 -2.20 -7.85 -6.58
N LYS A 16 -1.63 -7.82 -7.78
CA LYS A 16 -0.19 -7.87 -7.99
C LYS A 16 0.39 -6.46 -7.98
N VAL A 17 1.54 -6.31 -7.34
CA VAL A 17 2.32 -5.08 -7.34
C VAL A 17 3.76 -5.39 -7.71
N PRO A 18 4.44 -4.52 -8.47
CA PRO A 18 5.88 -4.64 -8.72
C PRO A 18 6.69 -4.66 -7.42
N GLU A 19 7.80 -5.39 -7.43
CA GLU A 19 8.83 -5.28 -6.39
C GLU A 19 9.26 -3.81 -6.19
N GLY A 20 9.42 -3.40 -4.93
CA GLY A 20 9.71 -2.01 -4.56
C GLY A 20 8.48 -1.10 -4.40
N THR A 21 7.26 -1.56 -4.74
CA THR A 21 6.04 -0.77 -4.50
C THR A 21 5.83 -0.58 -2.99
N THR A 22 5.62 0.67 -2.56
CA THR A 22 5.33 0.97 -1.14
C THR A 22 3.93 0.50 -0.75
N ILE A 23 3.69 0.31 0.56
CA ILE A 23 2.36 -0.09 1.08
C ILE A 23 1.29 0.96 0.72
N LEU A 24 1.62 2.24 0.83
CA LEU A 24 0.69 3.33 0.50
C LEU A 24 0.31 3.31 -0.99
N GLU A 25 1.29 3.09 -1.86
CA GLU A 25 1.04 3.00 -3.30
C GLU A 25 0.26 1.73 -3.67
N ALA A 26 0.60 0.59 -3.06
CA ALA A 26 -0.16 -0.65 -3.23
C ALA A 26 -1.63 -0.46 -2.81
N ALA A 27 -1.88 0.22 -1.69
CA ALA A 27 -3.22 0.56 -1.23
C ALA A 27 -3.97 1.44 -2.23
N ARG A 28 -3.35 2.51 -2.75
CA ARG A 28 -3.95 3.37 -3.77
C ARG A 28 -4.30 2.59 -5.05
N ARG A 29 -3.38 1.75 -5.56
CA ARG A 29 -3.61 0.92 -6.76
C ARG A 29 -4.78 -0.05 -6.58
N LEU A 30 -4.91 -0.63 -5.38
CA LEU A 30 -6.02 -1.51 -5.03
C LEU A 30 -7.28 -0.74 -4.63
N GLY A 31 -7.24 0.59 -4.55
CA GLY A 31 -8.35 1.46 -4.16
C GLY A 31 -8.74 1.35 -2.68
N VAL A 32 -7.76 1.04 -1.82
CA VAL A 32 -7.86 1.09 -0.36
C VAL A 32 -7.27 2.41 0.13
N GLY A 33 -8.02 3.14 0.94
CA GLY A 33 -7.54 4.36 1.58
C GLY A 33 -6.68 4.04 2.80
N ILE A 34 -5.42 4.46 2.78
CA ILE A 34 -4.60 4.60 3.98
C ILE A 34 -4.42 6.09 4.23
N GLU A 35 -4.73 6.54 5.44
CA GLU A 35 -4.57 7.94 5.78
C GLU A 35 -3.09 8.33 5.80
N ALA A 36 -2.71 9.26 4.93
CA ALA A 36 -1.34 9.70 4.74
C ALA A 36 -1.19 11.21 5.00
N VAL A 37 -1.41 11.62 6.25
CA VAL A 37 -1.31 13.04 6.68
C VAL A 37 0.08 13.65 6.43
N CYS A 38 1.12 12.81 6.35
CA CYS A 38 2.47 13.27 6.05
C CYS A 38 2.75 13.49 4.56
N GLY A 39 1.80 13.22 3.66
CA GLY A 39 1.99 13.36 2.22
C GLY A 39 3.16 12.53 1.69
N GLU A 40 3.21 11.23 2.04
CA GLU A 40 4.20 10.25 1.55
C GLU A 40 5.64 10.46 2.05
N LYS A 41 5.85 11.38 3.00
CA LYS A 41 7.17 11.63 3.62
C LYS A 41 7.63 10.55 4.60
N MET A 42 6.82 9.51 4.85
CA MET A 42 7.13 8.39 5.75
C MET A 42 7.44 8.74 7.22
N VAL A 43 7.02 9.92 7.70
CA VAL A 43 7.29 10.37 9.08
C VAL A 43 6.18 10.08 10.10
N CYS A 44 4.95 9.75 9.66
CA CYS A 44 3.81 9.57 10.56
C CYS A 44 3.51 8.12 10.95
N GLY A 45 4.14 7.14 10.32
CA GLY A 45 3.98 5.72 10.63
C GLY A 45 2.65 5.05 10.22
N LYS A 46 1.65 5.78 9.71
CA LYS A 46 0.33 5.22 9.40
C LYS A 46 0.31 4.15 8.30
N CYS A 47 1.28 4.18 7.40
CA CYS A 47 1.45 3.18 6.33
C CYS A 47 2.60 2.20 6.59
N ARG A 48 3.07 2.10 7.84
CA ARG A 48 4.12 1.17 8.27
C ARG A 48 3.46 -0.11 8.78
N VAL A 49 4.00 -1.25 8.35
CA VAL A 49 3.65 -2.60 8.82
C VAL A 49 4.94 -3.27 9.27
#